data_AF-A0A7S0Y1L9-F1
#
_entry.id   AF-A0A7S0Y1L9-F1
#
_cell.length_a   1.000
_cell.length_b   1.000
_cell.length_c   1.000
_cell.angle_alpha   90.00
_cell.angle_beta   90.00
_cell.angle_gamma   90.00
#
_symmetry.space_group_name_H-M   'P 1'
#
loop_
_entity.id
_entity.type
_entity.pdbx_description
1 polymer ?
#
loop_
_entity_poly.entity_id
_entity_poly.type
_entity_poly.pdbx_seq_one_letter_code
_entity_poly.pdbx_strand_id
1 'polypeptide(L)'
;GPEEFVLVTHPSYILVRYLASWFLVDALSGIPLEFSIDMAMYLTGGPRPMRDSKLPSSDLSWTRALRILKVLQFKDRFRLTRIGRLDKHISSVRDWLILHNGVVRLVKLFVVFVLLLHIIGCGMFFLGTLALEVEGQDPYYPLNADGEEGTSWIQRVKLVIARCVTDSEGVRMCVSGRTTVEKAPILSQYVLSIYWVTSTMTQVGYGDLTPTTDMETIAIIFAMLVGASVFSYTVGNATSFIEEIEGSRGKTKKFLDHLGTFLVDSGIPKPMRNKIVNFFDKRMSRPYVMLPLVTQGLPLLLASEVKLRVCQKALFVRRVGGSKGRRGSEAEE
;
A
#
# COMPACT_ATOMS: atom_id res chain seq x y z
N GLY A 1 15.24 -29.97 -4.44
CA GLY A 1 14.87 -29.91 -5.86
C GLY A 1 13.85 -28.81 -6.03
N PRO A 2 13.78 -28.13 -7.18
CA PRO A 2 12.73 -27.15 -7.41
C PRO A 2 11.40 -27.93 -7.44
N GLU A 3 10.47 -27.56 -6.57
CA GLU A 3 9.12 -28.13 -6.63
C GLU A 3 8.50 -27.74 -7.97
N GLU A 4 8.33 -28.74 -8.83
CA GLU A 4 7.67 -28.58 -10.10
C GLU A 4 6.21 -28.20 -9.79
N PHE A 5 5.83 -26.96 -10.09
CA PHE A 5 4.47 -26.46 -9.88
C PHE A 5 3.53 -27.13 -10.90
N VAL A 6 3.24 -28.41 -10.69
CA VAL A 6 2.30 -29.18 -11.51
C VAL A 6 0.89 -28.76 -11.16
N LEU A 7 0.14 -28.28 -12.16
CA LEU A 7 -1.26 -27.95 -12.00
C LEU A 7 -2.06 -29.22 -11.69
N VAL A 8 -2.56 -29.34 -10.46
CA VAL A 8 -3.42 -30.46 -10.07
C VAL A 8 -4.84 -30.21 -10.57
N THR A 9 -5.34 -31.08 -11.45
CA THR A 9 -6.67 -30.98 -12.07
C THR A 9 -7.70 -31.94 -11.46
N HIS A 10 -7.28 -32.82 -10.54
CA HIS A 10 -8.18 -33.82 -9.94
C HIS A 10 -9.25 -33.16 -9.03
N PRO A 11 -10.55 -33.27 -9.37
CA PRO A 11 -11.61 -32.52 -8.71
C PRO A 11 -11.83 -32.95 -7.25
N SER A 12 -11.69 -34.25 -6.94
CA SER A 12 -11.83 -34.78 -5.58
C SER A 12 -10.74 -34.23 -4.64
N TYR A 13 -9.50 -34.17 -5.12
CA TYR A 13 -8.37 -33.62 -4.36
C TYR A 13 -8.53 -32.11 -4.12
N ILE A 14 -8.96 -31.37 -5.16
CA ILE A 14 -9.24 -29.93 -5.04
C ILE A 14 -10.37 -29.68 -4.03
N LEU A 15 -11.45 -30.46 -4.10
CA LEU A 15 -12.61 -30.34 -3.23
C LEU A 15 -12.23 -30.54 -1.76
N VAL A 16 -11.53 -31.64 -1.42
CA VAL A 16 -11.12 -31.94 -0.04
C VAL A 16 -10.21 -30.84 0.50
N ARG A 17 -9.25 -30.39 -0.31
CA ARG A 17 -8.31 -29.33 0.09
C ARG A 17 -9.00 -27.97 0.26
N TYR A 18 -9.99 -27.66 -0.58
CA TYR A 18 -10.78 -26.44 -0.48
C TYR A 18 -11.73 -26.48 0.74
N LEU A 19 -12.43 -27.60 0.96
CA LEU A 19 -13.30 -27.83 2.11
C LEU A 19 -12.55 -27.72 3.44
N ALA A 20 -11.32 -28.22 3.51
CA ALA A 20 -10.50 -28.19 4.73
C ALA A 20 -9.86 -26.82 5.03
N SER A 21 -9.79 -25.89 4.07
CA SER A 21 -9.02 -24.65 4.23
C SER A 21 -9.87 -23.39 4.17
N TRP A 22 -10.52 -23.13 3.05
CA TRP A 22 -11.16 -21.84 2.77
C TRP A 22 -12.68 -21.92 2.64
N PHE A 23 -13.26 -23.12 2.59
CA PHE A 23 -14.70 -23.28 2.38
C PHE A 23 -15.57 -22.63 3.46
N LEU A 24 -15.25 -22.78 4.75
CA LEU A 24 -16.04 -22.13 5.81
C LEU A 24 -16.02 -20.60 5.67
N VAL A 25 -14.87 -20.06 5.26
CA VAL A 25 -14.71 -18.63 5.01
C VAL A 25 -15.55 -18.20 3.81
N ASP A 26 -15.55 -18.96 2.72
CA ASP A 26 -16.32 -18.65 1.50
C ASP A 26 -17.83 -18.95 1.61
N ALA A 27 -18.22 -19.93 2.43
CA ALA A 27 -19.62 -20.29 2.67
C ALA A 27 -20.31 -19.25 3.55
N LEU A 28 -19.66 -18.81 4.63
CA LEU A 28 -20.20 -17.75 5.50
C LEU A 28 -20.26 -16.38 4.81
N SER A 29 -19.41 -16.13 3.81
CA SER A 29 -19.46 -14.91 2.97
C SER A 29 -20.43 -15.01 1.80
N GLY A 30 -21.03 -16.18 1.56
CA GLY A 30 -22.02 -16.39 0.51
C GLY A 30 -23.46 -16.25 0.99
N ILE A 31 -23.69 -16.13 2.30
CA ILE A 31 -25.03 -16.10 2.89
C ILE A 31 -25.53 -14.65 2.90
N PRO A 32 -26.60 -14.31 2.16
CA PRO A 32 -27.21 -12.98 2.21
C PRO A 32 -28.00 -12.84 3.52
N LEU A 33 -27.29 -12.54 4.61
CA LEU A 33 -27.84 -12.49 5.97
C LEU A 33 -28.95 -11.43 6.13
N GLU A 34 -28.91 -10.37 5.32
CA GLU A 34 -29.94 -9.32 5.25
C GLU A 34 -31.34 -9.93 5.00
N PHE A 35 -31.47 -10.82 4.01
CA PHE A 35 -32.75 -11.41 3.62
C PHE A 35 -33.28 -12.38 4.68
N SER A 36 -32.39 -13.17 5.30
CA SER A 36 -32.78 -14.10 6.35
C SER A 36 -33.19 -13.42 7.65
N ILE A 37 -32.57 -12.28 8.01
CA ILE A 37 -32.87 -11.55 9.23
C ILE A 37 -34.18 -10.78 9.09
N ASP A 38 -34.40 -10.08 7.96
CA ASP A 38 -35.67 -9.43 7.69
C ASP A 38 -36.82 -10.44 7.60
N MET A 39 -36.62 -11.58 6.94
CA MET A 39 -37.61 -12.66 6.88
C MET A 39 -37.88 -13.28 8.26
N ALA A 40 -36.84 -13.55 9.06
CA ALA A 40 -37.01 -14.05 10.42
C ALA A 40 -37.75 -13.05 11.31
N MET A 41 -37.47 -11.76 11.18
CA MET A 41 -38.17 -10.69 11.89
C MET A 41 -39.63 -10.54 11.42
N TYR A 42 -39.89 -10.72 10.12
CA TYR A 42 -41.23 -10.74 9.52
C TYR A 42 -42.07 -11.93 10.00
N LEU A 43 -41.44 -13.11 10.14
CA LEU A 43 -42.09 -14.36 10.59
C LEU A 43 -42.27 -14.44 12.10
N THR A 44 -41.37 -13.85 12.90
CA THR A 44 -41.46 -13.84 14.37
C THR A 44 -42.30 -12.69 14.92
N GLY A 45 -42.87 -11.83 14.07
CA GLY A 45 -43.70 -10.70 14.49
C GLY A 45 -42.92 -9.60 15.23
N GLY A 46 -41.61 -9.49 14.98
CA GLY A 46 -40.76 -8.47 15.61
C GLY A 46 -41.20 -7.05 15.26
N PRO A 47 -41.01 -6.06 16.16
CA PRO A 47 -41.51 -4.71 15.95
C PRO A 47 -40.90 -4.10 14.69
N ARG A 48 -41.76 -3.72 13.74
CA ARG A 48 -41.39 -2.90 12.59
C ARG A 48 -40.81 -1.59 13.12
N PRO A 49 -39.78 -1.00 12.49
CA PRO A 49 -39.37 0.37 12.79
C PRO A 49 -40.47 1.32 12.27
N MET A 50 -41.54 1.45 13.03
CA MET A 50 -42.53 2.50 12.87
C MET A 50 -42.13 3.65 13.78
N ARG A 51 -42.04 4.83 13.17
CA ARG A 51 -41.35 6.03 13.65
C ARG A 51 -41.84 6.61 14.98
N ASP A 52 -42.89 6.11 15.60
CA ASP A 52 -43.43 6.70 16.83
C ASP A 52 -44.06 5.63 17.73
N SER A 53 -43.34 5.17 18.77
CA SER A 53 -43.93 4.89 20.08
C SER A 53 -42.89 4.40 21.09
N LYS A 54 -42.90 5.09 22.24
CA LYS A 54 -42.18 4.87 23.49
C LYS A 54 -42.38 3.44 24.03
N LEU A 55 -41.31 2.76 24.45
CA LEU A 55 -41.23 2.06 25.74
C LEU A 55 -39.77 1.65 26.06
N PRO A 56 -39.28 1.80 27.30
CA PRO A 56 -37.96 1.37 27.71
C PRO A 56 -38.03 -0.09 28.19
N SER A 57 -37.29 -1.00 27.55
CA SER A 57 -37.11 -2.37 28.05
C SER A 57 -35.66 -2.78 27.93
N SER A 58 -35.09 -3.12 29.08
CA SER A 58 -33.72 -3.53 29.37
C SER A 58 -33.27 -4.86 28.74
N ASP A 59 -33.86 -5.28 27.62
CA ASP A 59 -33.51 -6.50 26.89
C ASP A 59 -33.15 -6.18 25.44
N LEU A 60 -31.96 -5.59 25.26
CA LEU A 60 -31.44 -5.22 23.94
C LEU A 60 -30.07 -5.87 23.68
N SER A 61 -29.89 -7.16 24.00
CA SER A 61 -28.66 -7.89 23.67
C SER A 61 -28.68 -8.43 22.24
N TRP A 62 -29.76 -9.13 21.86
CA TRP A 62 -29.81 -9.83 20.57
C TRP A 62 -29.94 -8.89 19.36
N THR A 63 -30.74 -7.83 19.45
CA THR A 63 -30.86 -6.83 18.38
C THR A 63 -29.58 -6.01 18.20
N ARG A 64 -28.83 -5.74 19.27
CA ARG A 64 -27.48 -5.14 19.19
C ARG A 64 -26.46 -6.11 18.57
N ALA A 65 -26.48 -7.39 18.96
CA ALA A 65 -25.63 -8.42 18.37
C ALA A 65 -25.88 -8.62 16.87
N LEU A 66 -27.16 -8.66 16.44
CA LEU A 66 -27.52 -8.76 15.02
C LEU A 66 -27.07 -7.56 14.18
N ARG A 67 -27.03 -6.35 14.75
CA ARG A 67 -26.49 -5.16 14.08
C ARG A 67 -24.96 -5.19 13.95
N ILE A 68 -24.26 -5.73 14.95
CA ILE A 68 -22.81 -5.97 14.90
C ILE A 68 -22.45 -7.03 13.85
N LEU A 69 -23.35 -8.00 13.56
CA LEU A 69 -23.14 -8.97 12.46
C LEU A 69 -23.03 -8.31 11.07
N LYS A 70 -23.48 -7.05 10.87
CA LYS A 70 -23.19 -6.29 9.64
C LYS A 70 -21.67 -6.10 9.41
N VAL A 71 -20.86 -6.10 10.48
CA VAL A 71 -19.38 -6.10 10.38
C VAL A 71 -18.87 -7.37 9.68
N LEU A 72 -19.52 -8.52 9.90
CA LEU A 72 -19.14 -9.78 9.25
C LEU A 72 -19.46 -9.77 7.74
N GLN A 73 -20.44 -8.99 7.30
CA GLN A 73 -20.75 -8.77 5.88
C GLN A 73 -19.73 -7.87 5.17
N PHE A 74 -18.94 -7.09 5.92
CA PHE A 74 -17.86 -6.25 5.35
C PHE A 74 -16.80 -7.11 4.65
N LYS A 75 -16.63 -8.36 5.09
CA LYS A 75 -15.80 -9.39 4.44
C LYS A 75 -16.19 -9.70 2.99
N ASP A 76 -17.47 -9.58 2.65
CA ASP A 76 -17.98 -9.91 1.30
C ASP A 76 -17.55 -8.87 0.27
N ARG A 77 -17.34 -7.62 0.72
CA ARG A 77 -16.79 -6.52 -0.07
C ARG A 77 -15.24 -6.58 -0.12
N PHE A 78 -14.60 -7.12 0.91
CA PHE A 78 -13.16 -7.33 1.01
C PHE A 78 -12.76 -8.80 0.76
N ARG A 79 -13.04 -9.34 -0.43
CA ARG A 79 -12.53 -10.66 -0.85
C ARG A 79 -10.99 -10.66 -0.89
N LEU A 80 -10.36 -10.91 0.27
CA LEU A 80 -8.91 -11.02 0.48
C LEU A 80 -8.27 -12.06 -0.46
N THR A 81 -9.05 -13.03 -0.93
CA THR A 81 -8.67 -14.03 -1.94
C THR A 81 -8.25 -13.42 -3.29
N ARG A 82 -8.72 -12.20 -3.64
CA ARG A 82 -8.27 -11.49 -4.86
C ARG A 82 -6.94 -10.77 -4.69
N ILE A 83 -6.56 -10.33 -3.49
CA ILE A 83 -5.25 -9.69 -3.24
C ILE A 83 -4.11 -10.67 -3.54
N GLY A 84 -4.29 -11.96 -3.27
CA GLY A 84 -3.34 -13.01 -3.66
C GLY A 84 -3.12 -13.12 -5.19
N ARG A 85 -4.07 -12.67 -6.02
CA ARG A 85 -3.91 -12.62 -7.49
C ARG A 85 -3.10 -11.40 -7.95
N LEU A 86 -3.00 -10.36 -7.11
CA LEU A 86 -2.19 -9.19 -7.37
C LEU A 86 -0.69 -9.54 -7.34
N ASP A 87 -0.29 -10.48 -6.48
CA ASP A 87 1.09 -10.96 -6.42
C ASP A 87 1.52 -11.60 -7.75
N LYS A 88 0.63 -12.39 -8.38
CA LYS A 88 0.87 -12.98 -9.71
C LYS A 88 1.03 -11.91 -10.79
N HIS A 89 0.17 -10.89 -10.81
CA HIS A 89 0.27 -9.81 -11.81
C HIS A 89 1.49 -8.92 -11.58
N ILE A 90 1.82 -8.58 -10.33
CA ILE A 90 3.04 -7.84 -9.98
C ILE A 90 4.29 -8.64 -10.33
N SER A 91 4.28 -9.96 -10.14
CA SER A 91 5.38 -10.84 -10.53
C SER A 91 5.56 -10.92 -12.05
N SER A 92 4.48 -10.88 -12.83
CA SER A 92 4.58 -10.87 -14.29
C SER A 92 5.13 -9.55 -14.83
N VAL A 93 4.86 -8.42 -14.17
CA VAL A 93 5.43 -7.10 -14.53
C VAL A 93 6.92 -7.02 -14.18
N ARG A 94 7.36 -7.68 -13.09
CA ARG A 94 8.77 -7.83 -12.69
C ARG A 94 9.63 -8.45 -13.79
N ASP A 95 9.08 -9.41 -14.54
CA ASP A 95 9.84 -10.11 -15.58
C ASP A 95 9.91 -9.30 -16.88
N TRP A 96 8.97 -8.37 -17.09
CA TRP A 96 8.90 -7.54 -18.30
C TRP A 96 9.73 -6.26 -18.21
N LEU A 97 9.79 -5.64 -17.03
CA LEU A 97 10.66 -4.51 -16.76
C LEU A 97 11.88 -5.04 -15.99
N ILE A 98 13.08 -4.85 -16.52
CA ILE A 98 14.37 -5.13 -15.84
C ILE A 98 14.56 -4.12 -14.68
N LEU A 99 13.57 -4.01 -13.81
CA LEU A 99 13.52 -3.18 -12.63
C LEU A 99 14.31 -3.92 -11.54
N HIS A 100 15.11 -3.16 -10.80
CA HIS A 100 15.85 -3.68 -9.67
C HIS A 100 14.87 -4.29 -8.65
N ASN A 101 15.21 -5.46 -8.10
CA ASN A 101 14.35 -6.21 -7.18
C ASN A 101 13.83 -5.36 -6.01
N GLY A 102 14.65 -4.45 -5.50
CA GLY A 102 14.23 -3.52 -4.45
C GLY A 102 13.17 -2.49 -4.86
N VAL A 103 13.14 -2.04 -6.12
CA VAL A 103 12.10 -1.10 -6.59
C VAL A 103 10.74 -1.79 -6.64
N VAL A 104 10.68 -3.02 -7.14
CA VAL A 104 9.44 -3.82 -7.16
C VAL A 104 8.92 -4.05 -5.75
N ARG A 105 9.83 -4.30 -4.79
CA ARG A 105 9.46 -4.43 -3.38
C ARG A 105 8.84 -3.15 -2.85
N LEU A 106 9.47 -1.99 -3.06
CA LEU A 106 8.94 -0.69 -2.61
C LEU A 106 7.57 -0.36 -3.23
N VAL A 107 7.40 -0.60 -4.54
CA VAL A 107 6.11 -0.41 -5.22
C VAL A 107 5.03 -1.30 -4.61
N LYS A 108 5.34 -2.56 -4.32
CA LYS A 108 4.40 -3.48 -3.67
C LYS A 108 3.98 -2.96 -2.29
N LEU A 109 4.91 -2.43 -1.50
CA LEU A 109 4.60 -1.85 -0.19
C LEU A 109 3.75 -0.60 -0.29
N PHE A 110 4.01 0.26 -1.27
CA PHE A 110 3.18 1.43 -1.52
C PHE A 110 1.74 1.05 -1.88
N VAL A 111 1.54 0.06 -2.77
CA VAL A 111 0.20 -0.41 -3.14
C VAL A 111 -0.54 -1.01 -1.94
N VAL A 112 0.15 -1.80 -1.11
CA VAL A 112 -0.43 -2.34 0.13
C VAL A 112 -0.79 -1.23 1.11
N PHE A 113 0.06 -0.21 1.26
CA PHE A 113 -0.22 0.94 2.13
C PHE A 113 -1.47 1.72 1.68
N VAL A 114 -1.60 2.02 0.38
CA VAL A 114 -2.81 2.69 -0.16
C VAL A 114 -4.06 1.85 0.08
N LEU A 115 -3.96 0.53 -0.08
CA LEU A 115 -5.08 -0.37 0.20
C LEU A 115 -5.47 -0.37 1.69
N LEU A 116 -4.49 -0.34 2.59
CA LEU A 116 -4.75 -0.23 4.04
C LEU A 116 -5.42 1.09 4.39
N LEU A 117 -4.99 2.21 3.78
CA LEU A 117 -5.66 3.51 3.94
C LEU A 117 -7.14 3.43 3.54
N HIS A 118 -7.44 2.76 2.42
CA HIS A 118 -8.82 2.56 1.98
C HIS A 118 -9.63 1.67 2.94
N ILE A 119 -9.08 0.52 3.34
CA ILE A 119 -9.73 -0.42 4.28
C ILE A 119 -10.05 0.27 5.60
N ILE A 120 -9.05 0.88 6.22
CA ILE A 120 -9.18 1.50 7.53
C ILE A 120 -10.04 2.77 7.42
N GLY A 121 -9.89 3.57 6.36
CA GLY A 121 -10.73 4.75 6.09
C GLY A 121 -12.21 4.40 5.97
N CYS A 122 -12.55 3.40 5.15
CA CYS A 122 -13.92 2.91 5.04
C CYS A 122 -14.41 2.28 6.35
N GLY A 123 -13.54 1.60 7.10
CA GLY A 123 -13.85 1.03 8.41
C GLY A 123 -14.19 2.11 9.45
N MET A 124 -13.45 3.22 9.49
CA MET A 124 -13.71 4.34 10.40
C MET A 124 -15.02 5.07 10.08
N PHE A 125 -15.34 5.25 8.79
CA PHE A 125 -16.64 5.77 8.38
C PHE A 125 -17.78 4.82 8.78
N PHE A 126 -17.61 3.52 8.54
CA PHE A 126 -18.59 2.53 8.92
C PHE A 126 -18.82 2.49 10.45
N LEU A 127 -17.74 2.55 11.25
CA LEU A 127 -17.85 2.62 12.71
C LEU A 127 -18.59 3.87 13.18
N GLY A 128 -18.34 5.02 12.57
CA GLY A 128 -19.09 6.25 12.87
C GLY A 128 -20.58 6.09 12.55
N THR A 129 -20.94 5.50 11.41
CA THR A 129 -22.35 5.23 11.09
C THR A 129 -22.99 4.20 12.01
N LEU A 130 -22.22 3.20 12.46
CA LEU A 130 -22.71 2.20 13.40
C LEU A 130 -22.95 2.82 14.78
N ALA A 131 -22.10 3.75 15.22
CA ALA A 131 -22.31 4.49 16.46
C ALA A 131 -23.66 5.22 16.42
N LEU A 132 -24.01 5.86 15.30
CA LEU A 132 -25.31 6.49 15.11
C LEU A 132 -26.49 5.50 15.19
N GLU A 133 -26.33 4.28 14.66
CA GLU A 133 -27.37 3.24 14.71
C GLU A 133 -27.52 2.58 16.10
N VAL A 134 -26.44 2.48 16.87
CA VAL A 134 -26.41 1.77 18.17
C VAL A 134 -26.80 2.66 19.33
N GLU A 135 -26.28 3.89 19.35
CA GLU A 135 -26.46 4.81 20.48
C GLU A 135 -27.90 5.33 20.55
N GLY A 136 -28.66 5.16 19.47
CA GLY A 136 -30.04 5.59 19.39
C GLY A 136 -30.11 7.11 19.41
N GLN A 137 -31.03 7.64 18.64
CA GLN A 137 -31.37 9.05 18.70
C GLN A 137 -32.08 9.32 20.04
N ASP A 138 -31.33 9.37 21.14
CA ASP A 138 -31.90 9.81 22.41
C ASP A 138 -32.03 11.33 22.33
N PRO A 139 -33.26 11.88 22.26
CA PRO A 139 -33.47 13.30 21.98
C PRO A 139 -33.02 14.22 23.12
N TYR A 140 -32.64 13.65 24.27
CA TYR A 140 -32.42 14.38 25.53
C TYR A 140 -30.95 14.71 25.82
N TYR A 141 -29.99 14.10 25.09
CA TYR A 141 -28.56 14.39 25.26
C TYR A 141 -27.86 14.60 23.91
N PRO A 142 -28.14 15.71 23.20
CA PRO A 142 -27.41 16.06 21.97
C PRO A 142 -25.95 16.48 22.24
N LEU A 143 -25.58 16.68 23.51
CA LEU A 143 -24.31 17.25 23.94
C LEU A 143 -23.39 16.16 24.46
N ASN A 144 -22.19 16.07 23.87
CA ASN A 144 -21.07 15.34 24.46
C ASN A 144 -20.65 16.00 25.80
N ALA A 145 -19.76 15.35 26.56
CA ALA A 145 -19.27 15.84 27.86
C ALA A 145 -18.63 17.27 27.81
N ASP A 146 -18.33 17.77 26.62
CA ASP A 146 -17.77 19.08 26.29
C ASP A 146 -18.81 20.10 25.77
N GLY A 147 -20.10 19.76 25.68
CA GLY A 147 -21.16 20.67 25.26
C GLY A 147 -21.27 20.87 23.75
N GLU A 148 -20.70 19.98 22.93
CA GLU A 148 -20.83 20.01 21.47
C GLU A 148 -21.86 19.01 20.92
N GLU A 149 -22.56 19.39 19.84
CA GLU A 149 -23.61 18.59 19.19
C GLU A 149 -23.04 17.34 18.46
N GLY A 150 -23.33 16.13 18.97
CA GLY A 150 -23.26 14.86 18.22
C GLY A 150 -22.27 13.81 18.76
N THR A 151 -22.68 12.54 18.80
CA THR A 151 -21.98 11.48 19.56
C THR A 151 -20.79 10.84 18.83
N SER A 152 -20.75 10.93 17.49
CA SER A 152 -19.66 10.42 16.63
C SER A 152 -18.88 11.54 15.94
N TRP A 153 -17.66 11.23 15.48
CA TRP A 153 -16.84 12.15 14.68
C TRP A 153 -17.59 12.69 13.44
N ILE A 154 -18.47 11.88 12.84
CA ILE A 154 -19.26 12.21 11.64
C ILE A 154 -20.24 13.38 11.91
N GLN A 155 -20.73 13.51 13.14
CA GLN A 155 -21.67 14.56 13.54
C GLN A 155 -21.00 15.83 14.04
N ARG A 156 -19.84 15.70 14.70
CA ARG A 156 -19.06 16.86 15.17
C ARG A 156 -18.49 17.67 14.02
N VAL A 157 -17.95 17.00 13.01
CA VAL A 157 -17.29 17.70 11.91
C VAL A 157 -18.32 18.36 11.00
N LYS A 158 -18.23 19.67 10.84
CA LYS A 158 -19.07 20.45 9.93
C LYS A 158 -18.28 20.85 8.69
N LEU A 159 -18.68 20.33 7.54
CA LEU A 159 -18.12 20.68 6.24
C LEU A 159 -18.87 21.88 5.64
N VAL A 160 -18.12 22.80 5.04
CA VAL A 160 -18.69 23.89 4.24
C VAL A 160 -18.84 23.39 2.81
N ILE A 161 -20.08 23.26 2.35
CA ILE A 161 -20.40 22.75 1.01
C ILE A 161 -21.33 23.72 0.31
N ALA A 162 -21.00 24.05 -0.95
CA ALA A 162 -21.89 24.79 -1.83
C ALA A 162 -22.93 23.85 -2.43
N ARG A 163 -24.21 24.13 -2.19
CA ARG A 163 -25.32 23.47 -2.90
C ARG A 163 -25.86 24.44 -3.95
N CYS A 164 -25.86 23.98 -5.20
CA CYS A 164 -26.41 24.73 -6.32
C CYS A 164 -27.76 24.13 -6.71
N VAL A 165 -28.81 24.95 -6.67
CA VAL A 165 -30.15 24.61 -7.16
C VAL A 165 -30.43 25.46 -8.38
N THR A 166 -31.05 24.88 -9.39
CA THR A 166 -31.52 25.62 -10.56
C THR A 166 -33.01 25.86 -10.40
N ASP A 167 -33.44 27.11 -10.44
CA ASP A 167 -34.86 27.46 -10.39
C ASP A 167 -35.55 27.08 -11.71
N SER A 168 -36.88 27.06 -11.69
CA SER A 168 -37.79 26.88 -12.83
C SER A 168 -37.47 27.79 -14.03
N GLU A 169 -36.90 28.97 -13.80
CA GLU A 169 -36.46 29.90 -14.86
C GLU A 169 -35.02 29.63 -15.37
N GLY A 170 -34.37 28.55 -14.93
CA GLY A 170 -33.01 28.20 -15.36
C GLY A 170 -31.89 28.97 -14.62
N VAL A 171 -32.24 29.79 -13.63
CA VAL A 171 -31.27 30.53 -12.81
C VAL A 171 -30.61 29.58 -11.80
N ARG A 172 -29.28 29.45 -11.87
CA ARG A 172 -28.50 28.65 -10.92
C ARG A 172 -28.15 29.48 -9.69
N MET A 173 -28.73 29.14 -8.55
CA MET A 173 -28.39 29.73 -7.25
C MET A 173 -27.55 28.76 -6.42
N CYS A 174 -26.37 29.19 -6.00
CA CYS A 174 -25.48 28.41 -5.13
C CYS A 174 -25.41 29.04 -3.74
N VAL A 175 -25.78 28.27 -2.72
CA VAL A 175 -25.68 28.69 -1.32
C VAL A 175 -24.63 27.84 -0.63
N SER A 176 -23.71 28.48 0.09
CA SER A 176 -22.73 27.80 0.93
C SER A 176 -23.29 27.63 2.33
N GLY A 177 -23.34 26.39 2.81
CA GLY A 177 -23.85 26.05 4.13
C GLY A 177 -22.95 25.06 4.86
N ARG A 178 -23.04 25.06 6.20
CA ARG A 178 -22.39 24.04 7.03
C ARG A 178 -23.29 22.80 7.11
N THR A 179 -22.73 21.63 6.88
CA THR A 179 -23.44 20.35 7.00
C THR A 179 -22.57 19.32 7.70
N THR A 180 -23.18 18.34 8.37
CA THR A 180 -22.45 17.22 8.96
C THR A 180 -21.88 16.32 7.87
N VAL A 181 -20.84 15.57 8.20
CA VAL A 181 -20.23 14.61 7.27
C VAL A 181 -21.27 13.58 6.82
N GLU A 182 -22.17 13.16 7.72
CA GLU A 182 -23.27 12.24 7.43
C GLU A 182 -24.13 12.69 6.24
N LYS A 183 -24.40 14.00 6.13
CA LYS A 183 -25.28 14.60 5.12
C LYS A 183 -24.53 15.16 3.92
N ALA A 184 -23.21 15.03 3.91
CA ALA A 184 -22.36 15.45 2.81
C ALA A 184 -22.46 14.46 1.61
N PRO A 185 -22.06 14.88 0.39
CA PRO A 185 -21.92 13.96 -0.73
C PRO A 185 -20.92 12.85 -0.42
N ILE A 186 -21.12 11.66 -1.02
CA ILE A 186 -20.30 10.45 -0.81
C ILE A 186 -18.81 10.74 -1.03
N LEU A 187 -18.46 11.56 -2.03
CA LEU A 187 -17.06 11.92 -2.29
C LEU A 187 -16.46 12.71 -1.13
N SER A 188 -17.19 13.65 -0.54
CA SER A 188 -16.72 14.43 0.62
C SER A 188 -16.56 13.54 1.85
N GLN A 189 -17.50 12.62 2.08
CA GLN A 189 -17.40 11.61 3.15
C GLN A 189 -16.14 10.75 3.00
N TYR A 190 -15.92 10.23 1.78
CA TYR A 190 -14.77 9.38 1.47
C TYR A 190 -13.45 10.14 1.62
N VAL A 191 -13.33 11.33 1.02
CA VAL A 191 -12.11 12.15 1.08
C VAL A 191 -11.74 12.48 2.52
N LEU A 192 -12.71 12.88 3.35
CA LEU A 192 -12.45 13.18 4.76
C LEU A 192 -12.04 11.94 5.56
N SER A 193 -12.67 10.79 5.31
CA SER A 193 -12.32 9.53 5.98
C SER A 193 -10.91 9.06 5.62
N ILE A 194 -10.54 9.17 4.34
CA ILE A 194 -9.18 8.87 3.88
C ILE A 194 -8.18 9.89 4.43
N TYR A 195 -8.53 11.17 4.48
CA TYR A 195 -7.68 12.21 5.07
C TYR A 195 -7.35 11.87 6.54
N TRP A 196 -8.35 11.49 7.33
CA TRP A 196 -8.16 11.15 8.74
C TRP A 196 -7.23 9.96 8.95
N VAL A 197 -7.47 8.89 8.21
CA VAL A 197 -6.66 7.67 8.31
C VAL A 197 -5.27 7.90 7.74
N THR A 198 -5.13 8.74 6.71
CA THR A 198 -3.82 9.13 6.18
C THR A 198 -3.03 9.91 7.21
N SER A 199 -3.61 10.94 7.85
CA SER A 199 -2.91 11.73 8.87
C SER A 199 -2.53 10.89 10.09
N THR A 200 -3.35 9.89 10.44
CA THR A 200 -3.11 8.95 11.53
C THR A 200 -2.00 7.93 11.17
N MET A 201 -2.10 7.25 10.02
CA MET A 201 -1.13 6.23 9.61
C MET A 201 0.24 6.80 9.23
N THR A 202 0.27 8.05 8.76
CA THR A 202 1.53 8.78 8.50
C THR A 202 2.10 9.47 9.74
N GLN A 203 1.42 9.35 10.89
CA GLN A 203 1.84 9.93 12.17
C GLN A 203 1.94 11.48 12.15
N VAL A 204 1.25 12.13 11.21
CA VAL A 204 1.19 13.60 11.14
C VAL A 204 0.24 14.14 12.21
N GLY A 205 -0.95 13.55 12.36
CA GLY A 205 -1.86 13.80 13.48
C GLY A 205 -2.21 15.27 13.73
N TYR A 206 -2.81 15.96 12.74
CA TYR A 206 -3.17 17.38 12.86
C TYR A 206 -4.10 17.72 14.04
N GLY A 207 -4.86 16.74 14.56
CA GLY A 207 -5.75 16.91 15.72
C GLY A 207 -7.08 17.59 15.41
N ASP A 208 -7.38 17.83 14.13
CA ASP A 208 -8.65 18.39 13.65
C ASP A 208 -9.79 17.35 13.61
N LEU A 209 -9.42 16.07 13.52
CA LEU A 209 -10.32 14.93 13.59
C LEU A 209 -9.94 14.03 14.76
N THR A 210 -10.84 13.89 15.72
CA THR A 210 -10.65 13.11 16.93
C THR A 210 -11.79 12.10 17.12
N PRO A 211 -11.49 10.91 17.67
CA PRO A 211 -12.54 9.97 18.03
C PRO A 211 -13.36 10.54 19.18
N THR A 212 -14.65 10.25 19.19
CA THR A 212 -15.55 10.67 20.27
C THR A 212 -16.06 9.51 21.08
N THR A 213 -16.25 8.35 20.43
CA THR A 213 -16.70 7.13 21.10
C THR A 213 -15.53 6.25 21.52
N ASP A 214 -15.74 5.42 22.55
CA ASP A 214 -14.73 4.43 22.98
C ASP A 214 -14.37 3.47 21.84
N MET A 215 -15.35 3.08 21.04
CA MET A 215 -15.15 2.19 19.89
C MET A 215 -14.32 2.84 18.78
N GLU A 216 -14.56 4.12 18.47
CA GLU A 216 -13.72 4.88 17.55
C GLU A 216 -12.30 5.04 18.10
N THR A 217 -12.18 5.29 19.39
CA THR A 217 -10.88 5.47 20.06
C THR A 217 -10.05 4.19 19.99
N ILE A 218 -10.64 3.03 20.33
CA ILE A 218 -9.99 1.72 20.20
C ILE A 218 -9.58 1.44 18.75
N ALA A 219 -10.46 1.74 17.78
CA ALA A 219 -10.16 1.54 16.37
C ALA A 219 -9.00 2.40 15.88
N ILE A 220 -8.90 3.66 16.34
CA ILE A 220 -7.79 4.55 16.01
C ILE A 220 -6.50 4.11 16.67
N ILE A 221 -6.51 3.65 17.92
CA ILE A 221 -5.33 3.08 18.56
C ILE A 221 -4.79 1.91 17.73
N PHE A 222 -5.67 1.02 17.28
CA PHE A 222 -5.28 -0.08 16.38
C PHE A 222 -4.73 0.44 15.04
N ALA A 223 -5.38 1.42 14.42
CA ALA A 223 -4.92 2.04 13.17
C ALA A 223 -3.54 2.71 13.33
N MET A 224 -3.27 3.36 14.46
CA MET A 224 -1.96 3.95 14.79
C MET A 224 -0.88 2.87 14.91
N LEU A 225 -1.15 1.74 15.58
CA LEU A 225 -0.20 0.63 15.70
C LEU A 225 0.11 -0.02 14.35
N VAL A 226 -0.91 -0.23 13.51
CA VAL A 226 -0.73 -0.72 12.14
C VAL A 226 0.07 0.29 11.30
N GLY A 227 -0.26 1.59 11.41
CA GLY A 227 0.45 2.66 10.74
C GLY A 227 1.94 2.69 11.09
N ALA A 228 2.26 2.68 12.40
CA ALA A 228 3.63 2.66 12.90
C ALA A 228 4.42 1.43 12.39
N SER A 229 3.78 0.25 12.39
CA SER A 229 4.38 -0.99 11.92
C SER A 229 4.69 -0.95 10.42
N VAL A 230 3.75 -0.49 9.60
CA VAL A 230 3.92 -0.40 8.14
C VAL A 230 4.93 0.67 7.76
N PHE A 231 4.93 1.80 8.48
CA PHE A 231 5.92 2.86 8.28
C PHE A 231 7.34 2.36 8.57
N SER A 232 7.54 1.76 9.76
CA SER A 232 8.83 1.15 10.14
C SER A 232 9.30 0.11 9.13
N TYR A 233 8.41 -0.78 8.70
CA TYR A 233 8.70 -1.78 7.69
C TYR A 233 9.10 -1.18 6.34
N THR A 234 8.43 -0.11 5.91
CA THR A 234 8.73 0.58 4.64
C THR A 234 10.09 1.27 4.70
N VAL A 235 10.39 1.96 5.80
CA VAL A 235 11.70 2.58 6.03
C VAL A 235 12.81 1.53 6.01
N GLY A 236 12.64 0.41 6.72
CA GLY A 236 13.63 -0.68 6.72
C GLY A 236 13.89 -1.27 5.32
N ASN A 237 12.84 -1.40 4.50
CA ASN A 237 12.99 -1.86 3.11
C ASN A 237 13.62 -0.80 2.20
N ALA A 238 13.34 0.48 2.43
CA ALA A 238 14.00 1.57 1.71
C ALA A 238 15.50 1.60 2.02
N THR A 239 15.89 1.47 3.28
CA THR A 239 17.30 1.38 3.69
C THR A 239 17.98 0.16 3.08
N SER A 240 17.36 -1.01 3.14
CA SER A 240 17.91 -2.24 2.52
C SER A 240 18.11 -2.08 1.01
N PHE A 241 17.20 -1.38 0.33
CA PHE A 241 17.33 -1.09 -1.10
C PHE A 241 18.47 -0.11 -1.39
N ILE A 242 18.63 0.93 -0.57
CA ILE A 242 19.76 1.86 -0.67
C ILE A 242 21.07 1.09 -0.47
N GLU A 243 21.15 0.23 0.55
CA GLU A 243 22.32 -0.63 0.79
C GLU A 243 22.59 -1.62 -0.35
N GLU A 244 21.57 -2.12 -1.05
CA GLU A 244 21.76 -3.00 -2.21
C GLU A 244 22.38 -2.24 -3.40
N ILE A 245 21.87 -1.03 -3.69
CA ILE A 245 22.42 -0.14 -4.73
C ILE A 245 23.86 0.26 -4.38
N GLU A 246 24.05 0.73 -3.14
CA GLU A 246 25.35 1.14 -2.65
C GLU A 246 26.28 -0.06 -2.51
N GLY A 247 25.80 -1.26 -2.20
CA GLY A 247 26.61 -2.47 -2.04
C GLY A 247 27.36 -2.84 -3.32
N SER A 248 26.72 -2.67 -4.49
CA SER A 248 27.39 -2.90 -5.78
C SER A 248 28.50 -1.88 -6.06
N ARG A 249 28.35 -0.61 -5.66
CA ARG A 249 29.36 0.46 -5.84
C ARG A 249 30.37 0.50 -4.70
N GLY A 250 29.94 0.05 -3.53
CA GLY A 250 30.63 0.13 -2.25
C GLY A 250 31.73 -0.90 -2.15
N LYS A 251 31.61 -2.07 -2.78
CA LYS A 251 32.73 -3.04 -2.90
C LYS A 251 33.90 -2.43 -3.66
N THR A 252 33.64 -1.76 -4.79
CA THR A 252 34.68 -1.06 -5.57
C THR A 252 35.28 0.09 -4.77
N LYS A 253 34.45 0.92 -4.14
CA LYS A 253 34.94 2.03 -3.31
C LYS A 253 35.80 1.54 -2.13
N LYS A 254 35.35 0.51 -1.41
CA LYS A 254 36.11 -0.13 -0.32
C LYS A 254 37.46 -0.68 -0.81
N PHE A 255 37.50 -1.34 -1.96
CA PHE A 255 38.77 -1.80 -2.54
C PHE A 255 39.71 -0.63 -2.84
N LEU A 256 39.21 0.44 -3.47
CA LEU A 256 40.01 1.62 -3.78
C LEU A 256 40.51 2.33 -2.52
N ASP A 257 39.71 2.36 -1.45
CA ASP A 257 40.11 2.91 -0.15
C ASP A 257 41.25 2.07 0.46
N HIS A 258 41.11 0.74 0.49
CA HIS A 258 42.17 -0.17 1.01
C HIS A 258 43.46 -0.11 0.16
N LEU A 259 43.31 -0.01 -1.16
CA LEU A 259 44.43 0.20 -2.05
C LEU A 259 45.12 1.55 -1.76
N GLY A 260 44.33 2.60 -1.51
CA GLY A 260 44.82 3.91 -1.13
C GLY A 260 45.66 3.88 0.13
N THR A 261 45.17 3.25 1.20
CA THR A 261 45.91 3.07 2.47
C THR A 261 47.17 2.24 2.27
N PHE A 262 47.09 1.09 1.60
CA PHE A 262 48.27 0.26 1.30
C PHE A 262 49.39 1.05 0.57
N LEU A 263 49.01 1.90 -0.39
CA LEU A 263 49.97 2.73 -1.13
C LEU A 263 50.57 3.85 -0.27
N VAL A 264 49.84 4.37 0.72
CA VAL A 264 50.36 5.32 1.71
C VAL A 264 51.36 4.63 2.63
N ASP A 265 50.99 3.48 3.18
CA ASP A 265 51.82 2.71 4.12
C ASP A 265 53.10 2.19 3.46
N SER A 266 53.05 1.90 2.15
CA SER A 266 54.22 1.50 1.35
C SER A 266 55.12 2.67 0.93
N GLY A 267 54.84 3.91 1.35
CA GLY A 267 55.66 5.08 1.04
C GLY A 267 55.59 5.57 -0.41
N ILE A 268 54.55 5.20 -1.17
CA ILE A 268 54.42 5.58 -2.59
C ILE A 268 54.09 7.08 -2.71
N PRO A 269 54.84 7.86 -3.52
CA PRO A 269 54.60 9.29 -3.71
C PRO A 269 53.21 9.57 -4.32
N LYS A 270 52.55 10.65 -3.84
CA LYS A 270 51.19 11.07 -4.25
C LYS A 270 50.91 11.00 -5.77
N PRO A 271 51.78 11.50 -6.67
CA PRO A 271 51.49 11.49 -8.11
C PRO A 271 51.36 10.06 -8.68
N MET A 272 52.14 9.10 -8.17
CA MET A 272 52.07 7.71 -8.60
C MET A 272 50.85 7.00 -8.02
N ARG A 273 50.54 7.24 -6.74
CA ARG A 273 49.34 6.72 -6.09
C ARG A 273 48.05 7.12 -6.84
N ASN A 274 47.93 8.40 -7.21
CA ASN A 274 46.77 8.89 -7.95
C ASN A 274 46.62 8.21 -9.32
N LYS A 275 47.72 7.93 -10.01
CA LYS A 275 47.70 7.16 -11.27
C LYS A 275 47.19 5.74 -11.05
N ILE A 276 47.65 5.06 -9.99
CA ILE A 276 47.25 3.69 -9.66
C ILE A 276 45.76 3.63 -9.29
N VAL A 277 45.29 4.48 -8.37
CA VAL A 277 43.87 4.52 -7.96
C VAL A 277 42.96 4.82 -9.15
N ASN A 278 43.30 5.80 -9.98
CA ASN A 278 42.50 6.17 -11.15
C ASN A 278 42.49 5.06 -12.23
N PHE A 279 43.58 4.29 -12.36
CA PHE A 279 43.61 3.11 -13.23
C PHE A 279 42.62 2.03 -12.76
N PHE A 280 42.67 1.67 -11.47
CA PHE A 280 41.78 0.66 -10.91
C PHE A 280 40.33 1.11 -10.87
N ASP A 281 40.06 2.38 -10.56
CA ASP A 281 38.72 2.96 -10.58
C ASP A 281 38.10 2.87 -11.99
N LYS A 282 38.84 3.31 -13.03
CA LYS A 282 38.39 3.19 -14.43
C LYS A 282 38.23 1.75 -14.89
N ARG A 283 39.07 0.82 -14.40
CA ARG A 283 39.00 -0.59 -14.79
C ARG A 283 37.84 -1.31 -14.12
N MET A 284 37.60 -1.09 -12.83
CA MET A 284 36.50 -1.70 -12.07
C MET A 284 35.14 -1.08 -12.39
N SER A 285 35.09 0.19 -12.77
CA SER A 285 33.85 0.86 -13.23
C SER A 285 33.34 0.34 -14.57
N ARG A 286 34.10 -0.51 -15.28
CA ARG A 286 33.70 -1.08 -16.57
C ARG A 286 32.90 -2.38 -16.38
N PRO A 287 31.71 -2.52 -16.99
CA PRO A 287 30.86 -3.71 -16.84
C PRO A 287 31.49 -5.02 -17.34
N TYR A 288 32.56 -4.92 -18.15
CA TYR A 288 33.29 -6.06 -18.73
C TYR A 288 34.06 -6.90 -17.70
N VAL A 289 34.28 -6.40 -16.48
CA VAL A 289 35.03 -7.12 -15.43
C VAL A 289 34.29 -8.39 -14.98
N MET A 290 32.95 -8.39 -15.05
CA MET A 290 32.13 -9.56 -14.72
C MET A 290 32.05 -10.61 -15.85
N LEU A 291 32.54 -10.32 -17.05
CA LEU A 291 32.40 -11.19 -18.22
C LEU A 291 33.00 -12.60 -18.02
N PRO A 292 34.19 -12.77 -17.40
CA PRO A 292 34.73 -14.10 -17.13
C PRO A 292 33.87 -14.88 -16.12
N LEU A 293 33.38 -14.20 -15.07
CA LEU A 293 32.56 -14.78 -14.02
C LEU A 293 31.19 -15.22 -14.55
N VAL A 294 30.56 -14.39 -15.38
CA VAL A 294 29.29 -14.71 -16.05
C VAL A 294 29.50 -15.89 -16.99
N THR A 295 30.51 -15.87 -17.85
CA THR A 295 30.69 -16.91 -18.88
C THR A 295 31.10 -18.29 -18.35
N GLN A 296 31.56 -18.40 -17.10
CA GLN A 296 31.78 -19.69 -16.43
C GLN A 296 30.49 -20.38 -15.98
N GLY A 297 29.42 -19.62 -15.69
CA GLY A 297 28.15 -20.17 -15.24
C GLY A 297 27.16 -20.52 -16.36
N LEU A 298 27.49 -20.23 -17.62
CA LEU A 298 26.61 -20.45 -18.76
C LEU A 298 27.04 -21.65 -19.63
N PRO A 299 26.09 -22.33 -20.30
CA PRO A 299 26.40 -23.29 -21.36
C PRO A 299 27.29 -22.66 -22.45
N LEU A 300 28.20 -23.46 -23.01
CA LEU A 300 29.22 -23.05 -23.98
C LEU A 300 28.70 -22.16 -25.13
N LEU A 301 27.53 -22.49 -25.68
CA LEU A 301 26.90 -21.73 -26.76
C LEU A 301 26.51 -20.31 -26.32
N LEU A 302 25.79 -20.18 -25.20
CA LEU A 302 25.35 -18.88 -24.67
C LEU A 302 26.55 -18.02 -24.22
N ALA A 303 27.56 -18.66 -23.62
CA ALA A 303 28.79 -17.98 -23.21
C ALA A 303 29.55 -17.38 -24.40
N SER A 304 29.60 -18.08 -25.53
CA SER A 304 30.24 -17.62 -26.76
C SER A 304 29.50 -16.43 -27.39
N GLU A 305 28.17 -16.47 -27.41
CA GLU A 305 27.34 -15.41 -27.98
C GLU A 305 27.42 -14.12 -27.14
N VAL A 306 27.38 -14.25 -25.81
CA VAL A 306 27.55 -13.10 -24.90
C VAL A 306 28.92 -12.44 -25.08
N LYS A 307 30.01 -13.22 -25.19
CA LYS A 307 31.36 -12.68 -25.44
C LYS A 307 31.42 -11.88 -26.75
N LEU A 308 30.85 -12.41 -27.84
CA LEU A 308 30.83 -11.75 -29.14
C LEU A 308 30.07 -10.42 -29.12
N ARG A 309 28.86 -10.41 -28.55
CA ARG A 309 28.01 -9.20 -28.44
C ARG A 309 28.70 -8.10 -27.63
N VAL A 310 29.34 -8.48 -26.54
CA VAL A 310 30.06 -7.57 -25.64
C VAL A 310 31.31 -6.99 -26.33
N CYS A 311 32.08 -7.81 -27.05
CA CYS A 311 33.23 -7.38 -27.85
C CYS A 311 32.84 -6.45 -29.01
N GLN A 312 31.76 -6.74 -29.75
CA GLN A 312 31.27 -5.86 -30.82
C GLN A 312 30.90 -4.48 -30.30
N LYS A 313 30.20 -4.40 -29.16
CA LYS A 313 29.82 -3.12 -28.54
C LYS A 313 31.05 -2.30 -28.12
N ALA A 314 32.07 -2.96 -27.56
CA ALA A 314 33.33 -2.31 -27.21
C ALA A 314 34.11 -1.79 -28.43
N LEU A 315 34.14 -2.56 -29.53
CA LEU A 315 34.78 -2.15 -30.79
C LEU A 315 34.04 -0.98 -31.45
N PHE A 316 32.70 -0.99 -31.44
CA PHE A 316 31.89 0.11 -31.96
C PHE A 316 32.14 1.43 -31.21
N VAL A 317 32.13 1.40 -29.87
CA VAL A 317 32.43 2.58 -29.03
C VAL A 317 33.85 3.10 -29.30
N ARG A 318 34.83 2.21 -29.50
CA ARG A 318 36.22 2.60 -29.79
C ARG A 318 36.37 3.21 -31.19
N ARG A 319 35.61 2.76 -32.19
CA ARG A 319 35.62 3.31 -33.55
C ARG A 319 34.95 4.69 -33.61
N VAL A 320 33.86 4.91 -32.87
CA VAL A 320 33.17 6.22 -32.77
C VAL A 320 33.94 7.21 -31.90
N GLY A 321 34.48 6.78 -30.75
CA GLY A 321 35.32 7.62 -29.88
C GLY A 321 36.69 7.96 -30.48
N GLY A 322 37.30 7.03 -31.22
CA GLY A 322 38.55 7.24 -31.94
C GLY A 322 38.40 8.21 -33.12
N SER A 323 37.22 8.29 -33.74
CA SER A 323 36.95 9.28 -34.80
C SER A 323 36.81 10.72 -34.28
N LYS A 324 36.46 10.91 -32.99
CA LYS A 324 36.47 12.25 -32.36
C LYS A 324 37.85 12.64 -31.84
N GLY A 325 38.66 11.69 -31.38
CA GLY A 325 40.03 11.94 -30.91
C GLY A 325 41.03 12.26 -32.03
N ARG A 326 40.81 11.74 -33.25
CA ARG A 326 41.69 12.02 -34.40
C ARG A 326 41.41 13.34 -35.12
N ARG A 327 40.24 13.94 -34.91
CA ARG A 327 39.87 15.23 -35.54
C ARG A 327 40.30 16.46 -34.73
N GLY A 328 40.87 16.24 -33.53
CA GLY A 328 41.35 17.31 -32.64
C GLY A 328 42.87 17.46 -32.56
N SER A 329 43.66 16.59 -33.23
CA SER A 329 45.13 16.69 -33.25
C SER A 329 45.71 17.01 -34.64
N GLU A 330 44.87 17.29 -35.63
CA GLU A 330 45.27 17.74 -36.98
C GLU A 330 44.87 19.21 -37.22
N ALA A 331 44.57 19.97 -36.16
CA ALA A 331 44.21 21.39 -36.21
C ALA A 331 45.12 22.29 -35.34
N GLU A 332 46.19 21.75 -34.78
CA GLU A 332 47.26 22.48 -34.10
C GLU A 332 48.61 22.04 -34.68
N GLU A 333 48.87 22.41 -35.94
CA GLU A 333 50.20 22.63 -36.50
C GLU A 333 50.11 23.72 -37.58
#